data_AF-A0A3S5D442-F1
#
_entry.id   AF-A0A3S5D442-F1
#
_cell.length_a   1.000
_cell.length_b   1.000
_cell.length_c   1.000
_cell.angle_alpha   90.00
_cell.angle_beta   90.00
_cell.angle_gamma   90.00
#
_symmetry.space_group_name_H-M   'P 1'
#
loop_
_entity.id
_entity.type
_entity.pdbx_description
1 polymer ?
#
loop_
_entity_poly.entity_id
_entity_poly.type
_entity_poly.pdbx_seq_one_letter_code
_entity_poly.pdbx_strand_id
1 'polypeptide(L)'
;MLQFDAAKWRALGLDAELTALLVACVNAANRAPKPGAAGRGIQSMTVDTDGGLRVVMTDRSEIALGGLRVQLSDVDTAAIIASATGEVLDALPVTVVDLDIEGGRLIKVMSDGSRAPGPLLPVGPMDPDPEAAPALSGGALDLVDGDLVLVPPTVTAGQPNPQLVLTSLTRDGADVLDEVEDGRIADAAPGVYEAVWTASNGVDPDATAVASLTIAVIPPGSITVESDGTISITLPDSATAPFDVRIAGEVVTIDPAAYTPTSAPVALGQPDIAGTGGDGEVLTVQSRGLFAGHADAGKIAIVGGWYRNDTAVGDTDGSYTQDDAVDGDRTLTWRDVATNAAGSTVAVSSGVLCPAAPAAGWWHPQALVHVDYASDRARINGTTFASIAAAKAANAIKTAGGVDYIDVAGLGASYALSASGIVPNDTATRNMASLDDGTSNNVVAIGQTYSSSTHRSMFWVITAGTGVYTPPTTTTLTHGMALNLSLRVKSAALRRGMNGTGTTSGTAITLPAVNRLVLGNRSAGDRAWTGTLYHVLLINADLADAAVDALPGVA
;
A
#
# COMPACT_ATOMS: atom_id res chain seq x y z
N MET A 1 4.79 26.12 -71.22
CA MET A 1 4.24 24.77 -71.40
C MET A 1 5.38 23.90 -71.87
N LEU A 2 5.83 22.98 -71.03
CA LEU A 2 6.89 22.03 -71.34
C LEU A 2 6.35 21.05 -72.38
N GLN A 3 7.05 20.88 -73.50
CA GLN A 3 6.67 19.88 -74.52
C GLN A 3 7.65 18.71 -74.43
N PHE A 4 7.11 17.49 -74.42
CA PHE A 4 7.89 16.26 -74.44
C PHE A 4 7.52 15.43 -75.66
N ASP A 5 8.48 15.22 -76.54
CA ASP A 5 8.32 14.45 -77.77
C ASP A 5 8.66 12.99 -77.51
N ALA A 6 7.65 12.20 -77.14
CA ALA A 6 7.81 10.80 -76.79
C ALA A 6 8.38 9.96 -77.96
N ALA A 7 8.11 10.34 -79.21
CA ALA A 7 8.62 9.61 -80.37
C ALA A 7 10.13 9.82 -80.54
N LYS A 8 10.60 11.06 -80.36
CA LYS A 8 12.03 11.39 -80.38
C LYS A 8 12.81 10.65 -79.29
N TRP A 9 12.29 10.60 -78.07
CA TRP A 9 13.00 9.97 -76.95
C TRP A 9 12.98 8.44 -77.02
N ARG A 10 11.90 7.82 -77.51
CA ARG A 10 11.92 6.37 -77.81
C ARG A 10 12.91 6.01 -78.92
N ALA A 11 13.04 6.84 -79.95
CA ALA A 11 14.06 6.65 -80.99
C ALA A 11 15.51 6.78 -80.45
N LEU A 12 15.69 7.39 -79.29
CA LEU A 12 16.97 7.49 -78.57
C LEU A 12 17.16 6.37 -77.52
N GLY A 13 16.29 5.35 -77.52
CA GLY A 13 16.44 4.16 -76.69
C GLY A 13 15.81 4.25 -75.31
N LEU A 14 15.01 5.28 -75.01
CA LEU A 14 14.18 5.25 -73.80
C LEU A 14 13.11 4.17 -73.93
N ASP A 15 13.02 3.31 -72.94
CA ASP A 15 11.98 2.30 -72.88
C ASP A 15 10.58 2.93 -72.76
N ALA A 16 9.57 2.14 -73.10
CA ALA A 16 8.19 2.62 -73.17
C ALA A 16 7.65 3.07 -71.80
N GLU A 17 8.09 2.44 -70.71
CA GLU A 17 7.66 2.68 -69.34
C GLU A 17 8.25 4.00 -68.83
N LEU A 18 9.55 4.21 -69.02
CA LEU A 18 10.22 5.46 -68.66
C LEU A 18 9.73 6.63 -69.51
N THR A 19 9.43 6.39 -70.78
CA THR A 19 8.80 7.40 -71.66
C THR A 19 7.41 7.79 -71.16
N ALA A 20 6.58 6.81 -70.78
CA ALA A 20 5.23 7.06 -70.27
C ALA A 20 5.27 7.83 -68.94
N LEU A 21 6.22 7.48 -68.06
CA LEU A 21 6.46 8.19 -66.81
C LEU A 21 6.86 9.66 -67.07
N LEU A 22 7.80 9.91 -67.99
CA LEU A 22 8.23 11.26 -68.32
C LEU A 22 7.12 12.10 -68.95
N VAL A 23 6.28 11.51 -69.81
CA VAL A 23 5.08 12.17 -70.35
C VAL A 23 4.11 12.52 -69.22
N ALA A 24 3.88 11.61 -68.28
CA ALA A 24 3.00 11.85 -67.13
C ALA A 24 3.55 12.96 -66.23
N CYS A 25 4.86 12.98 -65.96
CA CYS A 25 5.53 14.03 -65.19
C CYS A 25 5.45 15.39 -65.88
N VAL A 26 5.69 15.46 -67.19
CA VAL A 26 5.59 16.71 -67.97
C VAL A 26 4.15 17.21 -68.02
N ASN A 27 3.17 16.32 -68.14
CA ASN A 27 1.76 16.67 -68.08
C ASN A 27 1.34 17.15 -66.69
N ALA A 28 1.84 16.53 -65.62
CA ALA A 28 1.62 16.97 -64.25
C ALA A 28 2.26 18.35 -64.00
N ALA A 29 3.49 18.56 -64.46
CA ALA A 29 4.20 19.84 -64.35
C ALA A 29 3.51 20.95 -65.15
N ASN A 30 2.92 20.64 -66.32
CA ASN A 30 2.12 21.60 -67.08
C ASN A 30 0.76 21.91 -66.44
N ARG A 31 0.24 21.01 -65.61
CA ARG A 31 -0.98 21.21 -64.81
C ARG A 31 -0.70 21.88 -63.47
N ALA A 32 0.55 21.94 -63.04
CA ALA A 32 0.95 22.66 -61.84
C ALA A 32 0.72 24.17 -62.02
N PRO A 33 0.00 24.85 -61.11
CA PRO A 33 -0.16 26.29 -61.16
C PRO A 33 1.20 26.99 -61.07
N LYS A 34 1.34 28.16 -61.72
CA LYS A 34 2.56 28.96 -61.60
C LYS A 34 2.79 29.36 -60.12
N PRO A 35 4.06 29.47 -59.67
CA PRO A 35 4.38 29.90 -58.31
C PRO A 35 3.66 31.20 -57.95
N GLY A 36 2.89 31.19 -56.86
CA GLY A 36 2.11 32.35 -56.37
C GLY A 36 0.59 32.26 -56.51
N ALA A 37 0.03 31.19 -57.09
CA ALA A 37 -1.41 30.96 -57.08
C ALA A 37 -1.87 30.43 -55.71
N ALA A 38 -2.61 31.24 -54.94
CA ALA A 38 -3.10 30.88 -53.62
C ALA A 38 -4.13 29.73 -53.70
N GLY A 39 -3.91 28.66 -52.91
CA GLY A 39 -4.95 27.67 -52.59
C GLY A 39 -4.83 26.27 -53.17
N ARG A 40 -3.74 25.88 -53.87
CA ARG A 40 -3.52 24.49 -54.30
C ARG A 40 -2.05 24.03 -54.17
N GLY A 41 -1.68 23.49 -53.01
CA GLY A 41 -0.45 22.73 -52.74
C GLY A 41 -0.72 21.26 -52.35
N ILE A 42 0.34 20.49 -52.07
CA ILE A 42 0.22 19.13 -51.53
C ILE A 42 -0.30 19.24 -50.09
N GLN A 43 -1.42 18.59 -49.79
CA GLN A 43 -1.99 18.56 -48.44
C GLN A 43 -1.29 17.49 -47.59
N SER A 44 -1.11 16.30 -48.15
CA SER A 44 -0.38 15.22 -47.51
C SER A 44 0.17 14.24 -48.53
N MET A 45 1.26 13.58 -48.15
CA MET A 45 1.86 12.49 -48.90
C MET A 45 2.03 11.32 -47.93
N THR A 46 1.40 10.20 -48.24
CA THR A 46 1.38 9.01 -47.39
C THR A 46 1.71 7.78 -48.22
N VAL A 47 2.46 6.85 -47.64
CA VAL A 47 2.66 5.53 -48.22
C VAL A 47 1.47 4.66 -47.82
N ASP A 48 0.75 4.15 -48.80
CA ASP A 48 -0.38 3.25 -48.62
C ASP A 48 0.08 1.90 -48.07
N THR A 49 -0.82 1.12 -47.47
CA THR A 49 -0.51 -0.18 -46.86
C THR A 49 0.04 -1.20 -47.85
N ASP A 50 -0.20 -0.97 -49.15
CA ASP A 50 0.30 -1.81 -50.24
C ASP A 50 1.64 -1.31 -50.82
N GLY A 51 2.29 -0.34 -50.16
CA GLY A 51 3.58 0.24 -50.56
C GLY A 51 3.51 1.28 -51.67
N GLY A 52 2.31 1.69 -52.09
CA GLY A 52 2.09 2.73 -53.10
C GLY A 52 2.14 4.14 -52.51
N LEU A 53 2.75 5.10 -53.23
CA LEU A 53 2.71 6.50 -52.80
C LEU A 53 1.36 7.13 -53.15
N ARG A 54 0.67 7.66 -52.13
CA ARG A 54 -0.60 8.39 -52.25
C ARG A 54 -0.36 9.86 -51.95
N VAL A 55 -0.65 10.72 -52.92
CA VAL A 55 -0.51 12.19 -52.79
C VAL A 55 -1.89 12.81 -52.79
N VAL A 56 -2.25 13.47 -51.69
CA VAL A 56 -3.50 14.22 -51.56
C VAL A 56 -3.20 15.70 -51.75
N MET A 57 -3.87 16.31 -52.73
CA MET A 57 -3.76 17.73 -53.02
C MET A 57 -4.71 18.51 -52.09
N THR A 58 -4.44 19.79 -51.84
CA THR A 58 -5.28 20.65 -50.98
C THR A 58 -6.69 20.92 -51.51
N ASP A 59 -6.97 20.61 -52.78
CA ASP A 59 -8.34 20.56 -53.32
C ASP A 59 -9.04 19.20 -53.07
N ARG A 60 -8.39 18.32 -52.30
CA ARG A 60 -8.80 16.95 -51.96
C ARG A 60 -8.82 15.96 -53.13
N SER A 61 -8.28 16.34 -54.29
CA SER A 61 -7.99 15.35 -55.33
C SER A 61 -6.81 14.48 -54.92
N GLU A 62 -6.82 13.23 -55.38
CA GLU A 62 -5.87 12.22 -54.96
C GLU A 62 -5.19 11.58 -56.17
N ILE A 63 -3.88 11.38 -56.04
CA ILE A 63 -3.06 10.68 -57.03
C ILE A 63 -2.44 9.47 -56.33
N ALA A 64 -2.94 8.27 -56.66
CA ALA A 64 -2.40 7.01 -56.17
C ALA A 64 -1.48 6.39 -57.23
N LEU A 65 -0.17 6.35 -56.96
CA LEU A 65 0.82 5.78 -57.90
C LEU A 65 0.73 4.25 -58.02
N GLY A 66 0.15 3.56 -57.03
CA GLY A 66 -0.08 2.11 -57.09
C GLY A 66 -1.04 1.66 -58.20
N GLY A 67 -2.02 2.50 -58.56
CA GLY A 67 -2.99 2.19 -59.63
C GLY A 67 -2.42 2.28 -61.05
N LEU A 68 -1.29 2.97 -61.25
CA LEU A 68 -0.64 3.10 -62.55
C LEU A 68 0.10 1.83 -62.98
N ARG A 69 0.65 1.06 -62.02
CA ARG A 69 1.33 -0.22 -62.32
C ARG A 69 0.39 -1.29 -62.87
N VAL A 70 -0.84 -1.35 -62.35
CA VAL A 70 -1.85 -2.33 -62.77
C VAL A 70 -2.46 -1.96 -64.14
N GLN A 71 -2.55 -0.67 -64.47
CA GLN A 71 -3.00 -0.24 -65.80
C GLN A 71 -1.94 -0.42 -66.89
N LEU A 72 -0.65 -0.43 -66.54
CA LEU A 72 0.46 -0.66 -67.49
C LEU A 72 0.71 -2.15 -67.77
N SER A 73 0.50 -3.06 -66.80
CA SER A 73 0.73 -4.50 -66.99
C SER A 73 -0.19 -5.15 -68.03
N ASP A 74 -1.43 -4.66 -68.12
CA ASP A 74 -2.48 -5.29 -68.92
C ASP A 74 -2.50 -4.79 -70.38
N VAL A 75 -1.87 -3.65 -70.66
CA VAL A 75 -1.81 -3.07 -72.01
C VAL A 75 -0.52 -3.46 -72.76
N ASP A 76 0.60 -3.67 -72.06
CA ASP A 76 1.90 -3.83 -72.73
C ASP A 76 2.28 -5.28 -73.08
N THR A 77 1.75 -6.30 -72.38
CA THR A 77 2.08 -7.71 -72.68
C THR A 77 1.49 -8.16 -74.03
N ALA A 78 0.36 -7.60 -74.45
CA ALA A 78 -0.29 -7.91 -75.72
C ALA A 78 0.30 -7.13 -76.93
N ALA A 79 0.94 -5.98 -76.70
CA ALA A 79 1.50 -5.15 -77.77
C ALA A 79 2.97 -5.47 -78.10
N ILE A 80 3.75 -5.98 -77.12
CA ILE A 80 5.19 -6.24 -77.29
C ILE A 80 5.47 -7.57 -78.02
N ILE A 81 4.57 -8.56 -77.95
CA ILE A 81 4.77 -9.86 -78.62
C ILE A 81 4.36 -9.82 -80.11
N ALA A 82 3.59 -8.80 -80.55
CA ALA A 82 3.01 -8.77 -81.89
C ALA A 82 3.82 -8.00 -82.96
N SER A 83 4.96 -7.36 -82.65
CA SER A 83 5.59 -6.41 -83.60
C SER A 83 7.08 -6.58 -83.91
N ALA A 84 7.75 -7.66 -83.51
CA ALA A 84 9.16 -7.86 -83.83
C ALA A 84 9.48 -9.26 -84.40
N THR A 85 9.06 -9.53 -85.63
CA THR A 85 9.63 -10.60 -86.47
C THR A 85 10.78 -10.06 -87.33
N GLY A 86 12.01 -10.35 -86.92
CA GLY A 86 12.94 -11.18 -87.70
C GLY A 86 13.79 -10.62 -88.86
N GLU A 87 13.46 -9.50 -89.51
CA GLU A 87 14.13 -9.18 -90.81
C GLU A 87 14.83 -7.81 -90.95
N VAL A 88 15.00 -7.03 -89.87
CA VAL A 88 15.58 -5.66 -89.99
C VAL A 88 16.91 -5.45 -89.23
N LEU A 89 17.38 -6.43 -88.46
CA LEU A 89 18.61 -6.28 -87.65
C LEU A 89 19.93 -6.58 -88.41
N ASP A 90 19.87 -7.27 -89.55
CA ASP A 90 21.08 -7.66 -90.31
C ASP A 90 21.56 -6.59 -91.34
N ALA A 91 20.97 -5.39 -91.35
CA ALA A 91 21.28 -4.35 -92.35
C ALA A 91 21.63 -2.96 -91.76
N LEU A 92 21.82 -2.81 -90.45
CA LEU A 92 22.22 -1.51 -89.87
C LEU A 92 23.75 -1.39 -89.76
N PRO A 93 24.35 -0.28 -90.24
CA PRO A 93 25.79 -0.05 -90.11
C PRO A 93 26.16 0.13 -88.62
N VAL A 94 27.29 -0.48 -88.25
CA VAL A 94 27.86 -0.61 -86.90
C VAL A 94 27.46 0.53 -85.95
N THR A 95 26.66 0.21 -84.93
CA THR A 95 26.17 1.15 -83.92
C THR A 95 27.19 1.30 -82.78
N VAL A 96 27.32 2.52 -82.24
CA VAL A 96 28.10 2.77 -81.02
C VAL A 96 27.40 2.06 -79.87
N VAL A 97 28.10 1.15 -79.18
CA VAL A 97 27.58 0.39 -78.05
C VAL A 97 28.02 0.99 -76.72
N ASP A 98 29.18 1.65 -76.69
CA ASP A 98 29.69 2.27 -75.46
C ASP A 98 30.54 3.52 -75.75
N LEU A 99 30.69 4.38 -74.74
CA LEU A 99 31.56 5.55 -74.74
C LEU A 99 32.55 5.44 -73.58
N ASP A 100 33.83 5.27 -73.89
CA ASP A 100 34.90 5.20 -72.89
C ASP A 100 35.73 6.51 -72.89
N ILE A 101 36.53 6.75 -71.86
CA ILE A 101 37.49 7.87 -71.80
C ILE A 101 38.89 7.32 -71.56
N GLU A 102 39.73 7.41 -72.59
CA GLU A 102 41.13 6.99 -72.54
C GLU A 102 42.04 8.15 -72.91
N GLY A 103 43.04 8.44 -72.07
CA GLY A 103 44.02 9.49 -72.34
C GLY A 103 43.42 10.89 -72.57
N GLY A 104 42.29 11.21 -71.91
CA GLY A 104 41.59 12.48 -72.07
C GLY A 104 40.77 12.61 -73.36
N ARG A 105 40.55 11.52 -74.10
CA ARG A 105 39.69 11.47 -75.28
C ARG A 105 38.48 10.62 -75.02
N LEU A 106 37.34 11.06 -75.56
CA LEU A 106 36.17 10.20 -75.65
C LEU A 106 36.42 9.13 -76.73
N ILE A 107 36.24 7.86 -76.42
CA ILE A 107 36.41 6.74 -77.36
C ILE A 107 35.04 6.12 -77.60
N LYS A 108 34.62 6.04 -78.86
CA LYS A 108 33.40 5.32 -79.24
C LYS A 108 33.75 3.85 -79.42
N VAL A 109 33.13 2.97 -78.64
CA VAL A 109 33.22 1.52 -78.81
C VAL A 109 32.03 1.09 -79.66
N MET A 110 32.32 0.49 -80.81
CA MET A 110 31.32 0.06 -81.77
C MET A 110 30.88 -1.39 -81.48
N SER A 111 29.72 -1.81 -82.01
CA SER A 111 29.17 -3.15 -81.77
C SER A 111 30.02 -4.31 -82.25
N ASP A 112 30.97 -4.07 -83.15
CA ASP A 112 31.96 -5.05 -83.62
C ASP A 112 33.24 -5.08 -82.75
N GLY A 113 33.27 -4.32 -81.64
CA GLY A 113 34.41 -4.19 -80.74
C GLY A 113 35.50 -3.23 -81.23
N SER A 114 35.34 -2.62 -82.42
CA SER A 114 36.26 -1.60 -82.90
C SER A 114 36.13 -0.30 -82.08
N ARG A 115 37.25 0.41 -81.93
CA ARG A 115 37.33 1.64 -81.13
C ARG A 115 37.66 2.81 -82.03
N ALA A 116 36.78 3.82 -82.07
CA ALA A 116 36.99 5.04 -82.84
C ALA A 116 37.31 6.22 -81.91
N PRO A 117 38.49 6.85 -82.05
CA PRO A 117 38.86 7.98 -81.20
C PRO A 117 38.00 9.20 -81.51
N GLY A 118 37.33 9.72 -80.48
CA GLY A 118 36.61 10.98 -80.49
C GLY A 118 37.49 12.18 -80.10
N PRO A 119 36.88 13.35 -79.92
CA PRO A 119 37.61 14.58 -79.59
C PRO A 119 38.30 14.48 -78.22
N LEU A 120 39.42 15.20 -78.08
CA LEU A 120 40.02 15.51 -76.79
C LEU A 120 39.01 16.29 -75.96
N LEU A 121 38.73 15.81 -74.75
CA LEU A 121 37.96 16.56 -73.78
C LEU A 121 38.86 17.69 -73.27
N PRO A 122 38.44 18.97 -73.38
CA PRO A 122 39.19 20.05 -72.78
C PRO A 122 39.12 19.90 -71.25
N VAL A 123 40.17 19.34 -70.65
CA VAL A 123 40.45 19.55 -69.23
C VAL A 123 40.92 21.00 -69.10
N GLY A 124 39.98 21.88 -68.74
CA GLY A 124 40.34 23.19 -68.22
C GLY A 124 41.21 23.02 -66.97
N PRO A 125 42.04 24.01 -66.60
CA PRO A 125 42.66 24.00 -65.28
C PRO A 125 41.53 23.83 -64.27
N MET A 126 41.63 22.79 -63.45
CA MET A 126 40.81 22.66 -62.26
C MET A 126 41.24 23.85 -61.39
N ASP A 127 40.54 24.96 -61.54
CA ASP A 127 40.58 26.06 -60.59
C ASP A 127 40.22 25.40 -59.25
N PRO A 128 41.09 25.41 -58.22
CA PRO A 128 40.69 24.92 -56.92
C PRO A 128 39.40 25.66 -56.56
N ASP A 129 38.33 24.92 -56.26
CA ASP A 129 37.07 25.53 -55.80
C ASP A 129 37.43 26.59 -54.76
N PRO A 130 36.91 27.83 -54.89
CA PRO A 130 37.35 28.92 -54.04
C PRO A 130 37.18 28.51 -52.57
N GLU A 131 38.28 28.60 -51.82
CA GLU A 131 38.29 28.38 -50.37
C GLU A 131 37.15 29.20 -49.75
N ALA A 132 36.28 28.52 -49.02
CA ALA A 132 35.07 29.10 -48.46
C ALA A 132 35.02 28.79 -46.97
N ALA A 133 34.82 29.82 -46.15
CA ALA A 133 34.64 29.69 -44.72
C ALA A 133 33.43 28.80 -44.38
N PRO A 134 33.46 28.08 -43.26
CA PRO A 134 32.38 27.22 -42.81
C PRO A 134 31.09 28.00 -42.51
N ALA A 135 29.94 27.33 -42.63
CA ALA A 135 28.66 27.83 -42.14
C ALA A 135 27.90 26.72 -41.40
N LEU A 136 27.17 27.10 -40.35
CA LEU A 136 26.37 26.20 -39.51
C LEU A 136 24.88 26.54 -39.56
N SER A 137 24.04 25.53 -39.37
CA SER A 137 22.60 25.69 -39.16
C SER A 137 22.10 24.70 -38.11
N GLY A 138 21.22 25.17 -37.22
CA GLY A 138 20.66 24.36 -36.13
C GLY A 138 21.57 24.28 -34.91
N GLY A 139 21.51 23.15 -34.20
CA GLY A 139 22.08 22.96 -32.88
C GLY A 139 21.01 23.16 -31.80
N ALA A 140 20.85 22.18 -30.92
CA ALA A 140 19.87 22.25 -29.83
C ALA A 140 20.32 21.45 -28.61
N LEU A 141 19.76 21.82 -27.47
CA LEU A 141 19.75 21.03 -26.25
C LEU A 141 18.29 20.66 -25.96
N ASP A 142 18.04 19.41 -25.61
CA ASP A 142 16.71 18.90 -25.27
C ASP A 142 16.76 18.09 -23.96
N LEU A 143 15.62 17.96 -23.30
CA LEU A 143 15.48 17.15 -22.09
C LEU A 143 14.53 15.99 -22.39
N VAL A 144 15.07 14.78 -22.43
CA VAL A 144 14.30 13.56 -22.75
C VAL A 144 14.44 12.58 -21.60
N ASP A 145 13.33 12.27 -20.92
CA ASP A 145 13.28 11.33 -19.80
C ASP A 145 14.26 11.64 -18.64
N GLY A 146 14.65 12.90 -18.48
CA GLY A 146 15.61 13.36 -17.46
C GLY A 146 17.05 13.50 -17.97
N ASP A 147 17.35 12.99 -19.16
CA ASP A 147 18.67 13.10 -19.78
C ASP A 147 18.76 14.37 -20.63
N LEU A 148 19.88 15.09 -20.53
CA LEU A 148 20.20 16.18 -21.45
C LEU A 148 20.71 15.58 -22.76
N VAL A 149 20.00 15.81 -23.86
CA VAL A 149 20.39 15.35 -25.20
C VAL A 149 21.00 16.50 -25.99
N LEU A 150 22.21 16.29 -26.50
CA LEU A 150 22.91 17.26 -27.35
C LEU A 150 22.62 16.93 -28.82
N VAL A 151 22.04 17.89 -29.54
CA VAL A 151 21.81 17.78 -30.99
C VAL A 151 22.80 18.68 -31.72
N PRO A 152 23.85 18.13 -32.37
CA PRO A 152 24.84 18.95 -33.07
C PRO A 152 24.21 19.77 -34.22
N PRO A 153 24.74 20.97 -34.52
CA PRO A 153 24.36 21.70 -35.72
C PRO A 153 24.83 20.97 -36.98
N THR A 154 24.26 21.31 -38.13
CA THR A 154 24.68 20.80 -39.44
C THR A 154 25.58 21.81 -40.13
N VAL A 155 26.68 21.34 -40.74
CA VAL A 155 27.54 22.14 -41.62
C VAL A 155 26.84 22.34 -42.97
N THR A 156 26.59 23.59 -43.35
CA THR A 156 25.83 23.94 -44.56
C THR A 156 26.70 24.48 -45.70
N ALA A 157 27.92 24.92 -45.39
CA ALA A 157 28.91 25.36 -46.37
C ALA A 157 30.34 25.21 -45.79
N GLY A 158 31.34 25.29 -46.68
CA GLY A 158 32.77 25.32 -46.34
C GLY A 158 33.57 24.44 -47.32
N GLN A 159 34.67 24.99 -47.83
CA GLN A 159 35.67 24.26 -48.63
C GLN A 159 37.07 24.64 -48.16
N PRO A 160 37.93 23.67 -47.75
CA PRO A 160 37.66 22.22 -47.63
C PRO A 160 36.52 21.87 -46.65
N ASN A 161 36.08 20.60 -46.62
CA ASN A 161 35.00 20.14 -45.72
C ASN A 161 35.32 20.48 -44.25
N PRO A 162 34.47 21.28 -43.56
CA PRO A 162 34.70 21.65 -42.17
C PRO A 162 34.59 20.48 -41.18
N GLN A 163 35.44 20.48 -40.17
CA GLN A 163 35.35 19.60 -39.01
C GLN A 163 34.50 20.29 -37.94
N LEU A 164 33.41 19.63 -37.51
CA LEU A 164 32.54 20.08 -36.43
C LEU A 164 32.97 19.48 -35.08
N VAL A 165 33.13 20.30 -34.06
CA VAL A 165 33.51 19.89 -32.70
C VAL A 165 32.64 20.62 -31.67
N LEU A 166 32.18 19.91 -30.63
CA LEU A 166 31.63 20.53 -29.42
C LEU A 166 32.81 21.09 -28.60
N THR A 167 32.93 22.41 -28.53
CA THR A 167 34.08 23.09 -27.94
C THR A 167 33.86 23.53 -26.49
N SER A 168 32.61 23.65 -26.05
CA SER A 168 32.26 23.95 -24.66
C SER A 168 30.89 23.36 -24.31
N LEU A 169 30.76 22.85 -23.09
CA LEU A 169 29.48 22.57 -22.47
C LEU A 169 29.57 22.97 -20.99
N THR A 170 28.74 23.92 -20.56
CA THR A 170 28.73 24.38 -19.17
C THR A 170 27.38 24.18 -18.50
N ARG A 171 27.36 23.93 -17.20
CA ARG A 171 26.20 24.00 -16.28
C ARG A 171 26.46 25.09 -15.25
N ASP A 172 25.66 26.15 -15.27
CA ASP A 172 25.83 27.34 -14.42
C ASP A 172 27.25 27.94 -14.47
N GLY A 173 27.87 27.87 -15.66
CA GLY A 173 29.23 28.33 -15.92
C GLY A 173 30.35 27.37 -15.50
N ALA A 174 30.04 26.22 -14.89
CA ALA A 174 31.01 25.15 -14.65
C ALA A 174 31.08 24.21 -15.86
N ASP A 175 32.28 23.81 -16.28
CA ASP A 175 32.49 22.86 -17.37
C ASP A 175 31.96 21.46 -16.98
N VAL A 176 31.13 20.88 -17.84
CA VAL A 176 30.53 19.54 -17.67
C VAL A 176 30.73 18.68 -18.93
N LEU A 177 31.70 19.02 -19.78
CA LEU A 177 31.97 18.27 -21.01
C LEU A 177 32.32 16.79 -20.73
N ASP A 178 33.00 16.52 -19.62
CA ASP A 178 33.36 15.16 -19.17
C ASP A 178 32.15 14.32 -18.71
N GLU A 179 30.98 14.93 -18.48
CA GLU A 179 29.73 14.22 -18.15
C GLU A 179 29.03 13.66 -19.40
N VAL A 180 29.50 14.01 -20.61
CA VAL A 180 28.85 13.61 -21.87
C VAL A 180 29.26 12.20 -22.30
N GLU A 181 28.29 11.29 -22.32
CA GLU A 181 28.43 9.94 -22.88
C GLU A 181 27.45 9.79 -24.06
N ASP A 182 27.98 9.38 -25.23
CA ASP A 182 27.20 9.18 -26.47
C ASP A 182 26.27 10.38 -26.85
N GLY A 183 26.73 11.60 -26.59
CA GLY A 183 25.98 12.84 -26.90
C GLY A 183 24.88 13.16 -25.88
N ARG A 184 24.97 12.62 -24.66
CA ARG A 184 24.00 12.84 -23.58
C ARG A 184 24.68 13.04 -22.23
N ILE A 185 24.01 13.76 -21.33
CA ILE A 185 24.29 13.69 -19.89
C ILE A 185 23.11 12.99 -19.24
N ALA A 186 23.34 11.81 -18.65
CA ALA A 186 22.31 11.06 -17.95
C ALA A 186 21.91 11.76 -16.64
N ASP A 187 20.63 11.72 -16.29
CA ASP A 187 20.09 12.33 -15.06
C ASP A 187 20.58 13.77 -14.83
N ALA A 188 20.45 14.62 -15.87
CA ALA A 188 21.05 15.93 -15.90
C ALA A 188 20.59 16.80 -14.73
N ALA A 189 21.53 17.18 -13.86
CA ALA A 189 21.24 17.99 -12.68
C ALA A 189 20.61 19.35 -13.07
N PRO A 190 19.76 19.95 -12.22
CA PRO A 190 19.23 21.29 -12.44
C PRO A 190 20.32 22.34 -12.66
N GLY A 191 20.05 23.32 -13.52
CA GLY A 191 21.00 24.39 -13.88
C GLY A 191 20.76 24.93 -15.28
N VAL A 192 21.48 25.99 -15.63
CA VAL A 192 21.52 26.55 -16.99
C VAL A 192 22.65 25.87 -17.77
N TYR A 193 22.28 25.07 -18.77
CA TYR A 193 23.22 24.45 -19.68
C TYR A 193 23.46 25.33 -20.90
N GLU A 194 24.71 25.46 -21.32
CA GLU A 194 25.10 26.15 -22.55
C GLU A 194 26.13 25.30 -23.31
N ALA A 195 25.81 24.93 -24.55
CA ALA A 195 26.67 24.17 -25.45
C ALA A 195 27.14 25.05 -26.62
N VAL A 196 28.42 24.97 -26.94
CA VAL A 196 29.04 25.68 -28.06
C VAL A 196 29.68 24.67 -29.00
N TRP A 197 29.29 24.70 -30.27
CA TRP A 197 29.94 23.96 -31.34
C TRP A 197 30.72 24.90 -32.24
N THR A 198 31.87 24.43 -32.75
CA THR A 198 32.72 25.15 -33.70
C THR A 198 32.98 24.27 -34.92
N ALA A 199 32.79 24.84 -36.11
CA ALA A 199 33.21 24.24 -37.37
C ALA A 199 34.39 25.01 -37.96
N SER A 200 35.45 24.29 -38.30
CA SER A 200 36.68 24.85 -38.88
C SER A 200 37.14 24.04 -40.09
N ASN A 201 37.66 24.72 -41.11
CA ASN A 201 38.30 24.12 -42.28
C ASN A 201 39.64 24.79 -42.66
N GLY A 202 40.23 25.59 -41.76
CA GLY A 202 41.44 26.36 -42.03
C GLY A 202 41.23 27.65 -42.83
N VAL A 203 39.97 28.00 -43.17
CA VAL A 203 39.60 29.26 -43.82
C VAL A 203 38.78 30.10 -42.83
N ASP A 204 39.31 31.27 -42.47
CA ASP A 204 38.65 32.17 -41.52
C ASP A 204 37.41 32.86 -42.12
N PRO A 205 36.36 33.13 -41.31
CA PRO A 205 36.24 32.77 -39.89
C PRO A 205 35.67 31.36 -39.68
N ASP A 206 36.06 30.71 -38.58
CA ASP A 206 35.35 29.54 -38.07
C ASP A 206 33.89 29.88 -37.74
N ALA A 207 32.98 28.92 -37.94
CA ALA A 207 31.57 29.08 -37.63
C ALA A 207 31.26 28.51 -36.24
N THR A 208 30.51 29.26 -35.43
CA THR A 208 30.07 28.82 -34.11
C THR A 208 28.55 28.74 -34.01
N ALA A 209 28.05 27.77 -33.24
CA ALA A 209 26.65 27.64 -32.88
C ALA A 209 26.54 27.49 -31.36
N VAL A 210 25.59 28.19 -30.74
CA VAL A 210 25.35 28.16 -29.29
C VAL A 210 23.92 27.71 -29.05
N ALA A 211 23.73 26.74 -28.15
CA ALA A 211 22.42 26.34 -27.65
C ALA A 211 22.40 26.44 -26.13
N SER A 212 21.27 26.85 -25.56
CA SER A 212 21.07 26.90 -24.11
C SER A 212 19.76 26.23 -23.71
N LEU A 213 19.78 25.61 -22.53
CA LEU A 213 18.61 24.99 -21.90
C LEU A 213 18.67 25.20 -20.39
N THR A 214 17.56 25.62 -19.78
CA THR A 214 17.45 25.71 -18.32
C THR A 214 16.68 24.52 -17.79
N ILE A 215 17.34 23.66 -17.01
CA ILE A 215 16.68 22.64 -16.21
C ILE A 215 16.33 23.27 -14.87
N ALA A 216 15.04 23.53 -14.65
CA ALA A 216 14.58 24.21 -13.45
C ALA A 216 14.93 23.40 -12.20
N VAL A 217 15.41 24.08 -11.16
CA VAL A 217 15.36 23.55 -9.80
C VAL A 217 13.88 23.46 -9.44
N ILE A 218 13.32 22.26 -9.39
CA ILE A 218 12.05 22.06 -8.70
C ILE A 218 12.38 22.34 -7.23
N PRO A 219 11.85 23.43 -6.62
CA PRO A 219 12.04 23.61 -5.19
C PRO A 219 11.47 22.35 -4.54
N PRO A 220 12.20 21.65 -3.65
CA PRO A 220 11.56 20.63 -2.85
C PRO A 220 10.36 21.30 -2.19
N GLY A 221 9.16 20.77 -2.39
CA GLY A 221 7.99 21.23 -1.65
C GLY A 221 8.37 21.32 -0.18
N SER A 222 8.05 22.43 0.48
CA SER A 222 8.48 22.58 1.86
C SER A 222 7.72 21.57 2.72
N ILE A 223 8.47 20.66 3.33
CA ILE A 223 7.96 19.75 4.34
C ILE A 223 8.13 20.48 5.67
N THR A 224 7.03 20.95 6.25
CA THR A 224 7.06 21.54 7.58
C THR A 224 6.56 20.51 8.58
N VAL A 225 7.40 20.14 9.53
CA VAL A 225 6.99 19.39 10.72
C VAL A 225 6.67 20.43 11.80
N GLU A 226 5.38 20.57 12.10
CA GLU A 226 4.90 21.49 13.12
C GLU A 226 5.17 20.92 14.52
N SER A 227 5.18 21.79 15.53
CA SER A 227 5.49 21.42 16.93
C SER A 227 4.51 20.43 17.57
N ASP A 228 3.35 20.22 16.95
CA ASP A 228 2.32 19.25 17.36
C ASP A 228 2.46 17.89 16.65
N GLY A 229 3.53 17.69 15.88
CA GLY A 229 3.80 16.45 15.14
C GLY A 229 3.11 16.38 13.77
N THR A 230 2.36 17.41 13.38
CA THR A 230 1.75 17.49 12.06
C THR A 230 2.81 17.72 10.99
N ILE A 231 2.79 16.92 9.92
CA ILE A 231 3.61 17.15 8.73
C ILE A 231 2.72 17.78 7.68
N SER A 232 3.00 19.03 7.30
CA SER A 232 2.36 19.70 6.17
C SER A 232 3.34 19.75 5.01
N ILE A 233 2.96 19.16 3.87
CA ILE A 233 3.71 19.24 2.63
C ILE A 233 3.08 20.35 1.80
N THR A 234 3.84 21.40 1.52
CA THR A 234 3.42 22.50 0.64
C THR A 234 4.01 22.28 -0.74
N LEU A 235 3.16 21.96 -1.71
CA LEU A 235 3.57 21.79 -3.11
C LEU A 235 3.63 23.15 -3.81
N PRO A 236 4.70 23.47 -4.57
CA PRO A 236 4.69 24.61 -5.46
C PRO A 236 3.82 24.33 -6.71
N ASP A 237 3.25 25.36 -7.31
CA ASP A 237 2.43 25.26 -8.55
C ASP A 237 3.15 24.57 -9.72
N SER A 238 4.49 24.52 -9.68
CA SER A 238 5.34 23.89 -10.69
C SER A 238 5.52 22.37 -10.49
N ALA A 239 5.03 21.78 -9.40
CA ALA A 239 5.10 20.34 -9.17
C ALA A 239 4.07 19.64 -10.08
N THR A 240 4.53 19.00 -11.15
CA THR A 240 3.66 18.34 -12.14
C THR A 240 3.87 16.82 -12.20
N ALA A 241 4.92 16.29 -11.57
CA ALA A 241 5.24 14.88 -11.54
C ALA A 241 5.13 14.31 -10.11
N PRO A 242 4.69 13.04 -9.95
CA PRO A 242 4.70 12.37 -8.66
C PRO A 242 6.11 12.29 -8.07
N PHE A 243 6.21 12.41 -6.74
CA PHE A 243 7.48 12.26 -6.04
C PHE A 243 7.30 11.58 -4.70
N ASP A 244 8.37 10.95 -4.22
CA ASP A 244 8.37 10.18 -2.99
C ASP A 244 8.83 11.02 -1.80
N VAL A 245 8.07 10.97 -0.72
CA VAL A 245 8.44 11.56 0.57
C VAL A 245 8.66 10.44 1.57
N ARG A 246 9.81 10.45 2.25
CA ARG A 246 10.09 9.53 3.35
C ARG A 246 9.70 10.13 4.69
N ILE A 247 8.77 9.47 5.38
CA ILE A 247 8.29 9.88 6.70
C ILE A 247 8.42 8.67 7.63
N ALA A 248 9.17 8.82 8.73
CA ALA A 248 9.39 7.76 9.72
C ALA A 248 9.86 6.40 9.14
N GLY A 249 10.51 6.40 7.98
CA GLY A 249 10.98 5.19 7.28
C GLY A 249 10.02 4.62 6.24
N GLU A 250 8.78 5.13 6.16
CA GLU A 250 7.82 4.79 5.10
C GLU A 250 7.95 5.75 3.91
N VAL A 251 7.79 5.23 2.70
CA VAL A 251 7.81 6.02 1.46
C VAL A 251 6.37 6.29 1.05
N VAL A 252 5.98 7.56 0.99
CA VAL A 252 4.67 8.02 0.54
C VAL A 252 4.85 8.74 -0.79
N THR A 253 4.25 8.20 -1.86
CA THR A 253 4.23 8.86 -3.16
C THR A 253 3.14 9.93 -3.17
N ILE A 254 3.54 11.17 -3.46
CA ILE A 254 2.66 12.33 -3.59
C ILE A 254 2.43 12.57 -5.07
N ASP A 255 1.16 12.55 -5.51
CA ASP A 255 0.75 13.00 -6.84
C ASP A 255 0.26 14.45 -6.78
N PRO A 256 1.02 15.44 -7.28
CA PRO A 256 0.63 16.84 -7.25
C PRO A 256 -0.73 17.13 -7.90
N ALA A 257 -1.16 16.33 -8.87
CA ALA A 257 -2.44 16.53 -9.55
C ALA A 257 -3.65 16.34 -8.61
N ALA A 258 -3.47 15.64 -7.49
CA ALA A 258 -4.49 15.46 -6.47
C ALA A 258 -4.71 16.71 -5.59
N TYR A 259 -3.83 17.71 -5.67
CA TYR A 259 -3.84 18.89 -4.82
C TYR A 259 -4.03 20.15 -5.67
N THR A 260 -5.21 20.75 -5.59
CA THR A 260 -5.51 22.04 -6.24
C THR A 260 -5.76 23.12 -5.19
N PRO A 261 -5.65 24.42 -5.54
CA PRO A 261 -5.99 25.52 -4.63
C PRO A 261 -7.42 25.46 -4.05
N THR A 262 -8.32 24.69 -4.68
CA THR A 262 -9.72 24.51 -4.28
C THR A 262 -9.99 23.16 -3.63
N SER A 263 -8.96 22.34 -3.39
CA SER A 263 -9.09 21.03 -2.74
C SER A 263 -8.89 21.12 -1.23
N ALA A 264 -9.78 20.42 -0.49
CA ALA A 264 -9.57 20.15 0.93
C ALA A 264 -8.30 19.31 1.13
N PRO A 265 -7.73 19.27 2.35
CA PRO A 265 -6.55 18.45 2.62
C PRO A 265 -6.79 16.97 2.27
N VAL A 266 -5.76 16.24 1.86
CA VAL A 266 -5.85 14.79 1.61
C VAL A 266 -5.20 14.05 2.77
N ALA A 267 -5.88 13.02 3.31
CA ALA A 267 -5.32 12.15 4.32
C ALA A 267 -4.41 11.10 3.67
N LEU A 268 -3.16 11.04 4.11
CA LEU A 268 -2.13 10.12 3.63
C LEU A 268 -1.86 8.98 4.63
N GLY A 269 -2.22 9.16 5.89
CA GLY A 269 -2.03 8.18 6.95
C GLY A 269 -3.03 8.38 8.09
N GLN A 270 -3.38 7.28 8.75
CA GLN A 270 -4.28 7.29 9.89
C GLN A 270 -3.51 7.60 11.19
N PRO A 271 -4.15 8.24 12.18
CA PRO A 271 -3.57 8.36 13.52
C PRO A 271 -3.42 6.98 14.17
N ASP A 272 -2.40 6.82 15.01
CA ASP A 272 -2.14 5.61 15.77
C ASP A 272 -2.44 5.83 17.27
N ILE A 273 -3.08 4.85 17.88
CA ILE A 273 -3.44 4.87 19.30
C ILE A 273 -2.91 3.62 19.99
N ALA A 274 -2.42 3.78 21.21
CA ALA A 274 -1.97 2.69 22.06
C ALA A 274 -2.77 2.63 23.36
N GLY A 275 -2.84 1.43 23.92
CA GLY A 275 -3.56 1.11 25.14
C GLY A 275 -4.48 -0.09 24.92
N THR A 276 -5.06 -0.57 26.02
CA THR A 276 -6.01 -1.67 26.02
C THR A 276 -7.37 -1.16 26.48
N GLY A 277 -8.41 -1.94 26.16
CA GLY A 277 -9.78 -1.56 26.47
C GLY A 277 -10.20 -1.81 27.92
N GLY A 278 -9.33 -1.77 28.93
CA GLY A 278 -9.71 -2.06 30.32
C GLY A 278 -10.29 -0.86 31.07
N ASP A 279 -11.16 -1.11 32.07
CA ASP A 279 -11.65 -0.07 32.98
C ASP A 279 -10.50 0.69 33.66
N GLY A 280 -10.54 2.02 33.58
CA GLY A 280 -9.51 2.91 34.14
C GLY A 280 -8.16 2.89 33.40
N GLU A 281 -8.04 2.14 32.30
CA GLU A 281 -6.86 2.21 31.44
C GLU A 281 -6.86 3.48 30.60
N VAL A 282 -5.66 3.93 30.20
CA VAL A 282 -5.48 5.16 29.44
C VAL A 282 -5.10 4.81 28.00
N LEU A 283 -5.97 5.18 27.07
CA LEU A 283 -5.63 5.20 25.64
C LEU A 283 -4.86 6.48 25.35
N THR A 284 -3.80 6.37 24.55
CA THR A 284 -2.94 7.51 24.19
C THR A 284 -2.67 7.51 22.70
N VAL A 285 -2.85 8.65 22.06
CA VAL A 285 -2.46 8.90 20.67
C VAL A 285 -0.93 8.87 20.59
N GLN A 286 -0.38 7.89 19.87
CA GLN A 286 1.06 7.76 19.65
C GLN A 286 1.52 8.64 18.49
N SER A 287 0.70 8.72 17.44
CA SER A 287 0.94 9.58 16.29
C SER A 287 -0.37 10.14 15.73
N ARG A 288 -0.29 11.37 15.24
CA ARG A 288 -1.38 12.08 14.57
C ARG A 288 -1.53 11.56 13.14
N GLY A 289 -2.68 11.83 12.52
CA GLY A 289 -2.88 11.58 11.10
C GLY A 289 -1.95 12.43 10.22
N LEU A 290 -1.61 11.91 9.05
CA LEU A 290 -0.78 12.61 8.07
C LEU A 290 -1.64 13.22 6.97
N PHE A 291 -1.43 14.51 6.66
CA PHE A 291 -2.22 15.24 5.69
C PHE A 291 -1.34 16.08 4.74
N ALA A 292 -1.79 16.24 3.50
CA ALA A 292 -1.17 17.13 2.52
C ALA A 292 -2.21 18.05 1.87
N GLY A 293 -1.77 19.22 1.39
CA GLY A 293 -2.66 20.22 0.80
C GLY A 293 -1.90 21.24 -0.04
N HIS A 294 -2.63 21.97 -0.88
CA HIS A 294 -2.06 22.99 -1.74
C HIS A 294 -1.68 24.26 -0.95
N ALA A 295 -0.56 24.89 -1.29
CA ALA A 295 -0.07 26.11 -0.63
C ALA A 295 -1.12 27.22 -0.56
N ASP A 296 -1.73 27.51 -1.72
CA ASP A 296 -2.74 28.56 -1.89
C ASP A 296 -4.07 28.28 -1.20
N ALA A 297 -4.35 27.03 -0.83
CA ALA A 297 -5.52 26.69 -0.04
C ALA A 297 -5.35 27.09 1.44
N GLY A 298 -4.17 27.63 1.81
CA GLY A 298 -3.85 28.10 3.15
C GLY A 298 -3.31 27.00 4.07
N LYS A 299 -2.82 27.42 5.25
CA LYS A 299 -2.27 26.52 6.26
C LYS A 299 -3.31 25.50 6.70
N ILE A 300 -2.91 24.23 6.79
CA ILE A 300 -3.73 23.16 7.34
C ILE A 300 -3.77 23.29 8.87
N ALA A 301 -4.98 23.38 9.42
CA ALA A 301 -5.23 23.30 10.85
C ALA A 301 -5.82 21.93 11.19
N ILE A 302 -5.25 21.23 12.19
CA ILE A 302 -5.72 19.91 12.60
C ILE A 302 -6.30 19.97 14.01
N VAL A 303 -7.52 19.48 14.16
CA VAL A 303 -8.17 19.29 15.46
C VAL A 303 -8.42 17.81 15.69
N GLY A 304 -7.97 17.30 16.83
CA GLY A 304 -8.19 15.91 17.21
C GLY A 304 -9.29 15.76 18.26
N GLY A 305 -9.94 14.61 18.29
CA GLY A 305 -10.86 14.26 19.37
C GLY A 305 -11.14 12.78 19.47
N TRP A 306 -11.52 12.34 20.68
CA TRP A 306 -11.96 10.97 20.94
C TRP A 306 -13.43 10.77 20.54
N TYR A 307 -13.71 9.59 19.99
CA TYR A 307 -15.04 9.17 19.55
C TYR A 307 -15.38 7.78 20.06
N ARG A 308 -16.63 7.63 20.49
CA ARG A 308 -17.26 6.40 20.95
C ARG A 308 -18.37 6.02 19.98
N ASN A 309 -18.20 4.91 19.24
CA ASN A 309 -19.13 4.50 18.16
C ASN A 309 -19.56 5.71 17.30
N ASP A 310 -18.58 6.45 16.80
CA ASP A 310 -18.75 7.64 15.96
C ASP A 310 -19.33 8.89 16.64
N THR A 311 -19.57 8.87 17.96
CA THR A 311 -20.02 10.03 18.73
C THR A 311 -18.86 10.66 19.51
N ALA A 312 -18.65 11.97 19.37
CA ALA A 312 -17.58 12.67 20.07
C ALA A 312 -17.77 12.62 21.60
N VAL A 313 -16.69 12.35 22.34
CA VAL A 313 -16.71 12.28 23.82
C VAL A 313 -16.09 13.51 24.50
N GLY A 314 -15.66 14.51 23.72
CA GLY A 314 -15.30 15.86 24.20
C GLY A 314 -13.86 16.04 24.68
N ASP A 315 -13.06 14.97 24.70
CA ASP A 315 -11.64 15.03 25.08
C ASP A 315 -10.74 15.23 23.84
N THR A 316 -9.85 16.23 23.92
CA THR A 316 -8.97 16.69 22.84
C THR A 316 -7.49 16.52 23.15
N ASP A 317 -7.12 16.05 24.35
CA ASP A 317 -5.74 16.15 24.84
C ASP A 317 -4.86 14.95 24.42
N GLY A 318 -5.35 14.13 23.48
CA GLY A 318 -4.65 12.97 22.94
C GLY A 318 -4.55 11.79 23.91
N SER A 319 -5.05 11.91 25.13
CA SER A 319 -5.24 10.82 26.08
C SER A 319 -6.71 10.63 26.39
N TYR A 320 -7.15 9.41 26.70
CA TYR A 320 -8.50 9.11 27.16
C TYR A 320 -8.45 8.06 28.25
N THR A 321 -8.99 8.36 29.43
CA THR A 321 -9.17 7.35 30.48
C THR A 321 -10.50 6.66 30.25
N GLN A 322 -10.47 5.35 30.03
CA GLN A 322 -11.67 4.56 29.81
C GLN A 322 -12.49 4.43 31.09
N ASP A 323 -13.81 4.50 30.93
CA ASP A 323 -14.78 4.18 31.98
C ASP A 323 -15.74 3.12 31.44
N ASP A 324 -15.62 1.89 31.94
CA ASP A 324 -16.45 0.77 31.50
C ASP A 324 -17.96 1.06 31.63
N ALA A 325 -18.38 1.86 32.61
CA ALA A 325 -19.79 2.21 32.82
C ALA A 325 -20.34 3.05 31.65
N VAL A 326 -19.48 3.79 30.96
CA VAL A 326 -19.85 4.69 29.86
C VAL A 326 -19.44 4.12 28.50
N ASP A 327 -18.36 3.33 28.44
CA ASP A 327 -17.71 2.86 27.22
C ASP A 327 -17.95 1.38 26.91
N GLY A 328 -18.39 0.57 27.87
CA GLY A 328 -18.51 -0.88 27.68
C GLY A 328 -19.35 -1.29 26.46
N ASP A 329 -18.89 -2.33 25.76
CA ASP A 329 -19.40 -2.82 24.46
C ASP A 329 -19.34 -1.81 23.30
N ARG A 330 -18.48 -0.80 23.40
CA ARG A 330 -18.30 0.22 22.36
C ARG A 330 -16.85 0.24 21.89
N THR A 331 -16.67 0.79 20.69
CA THR A 331 -15.35 0.99 20.10
C THR A 331 -14.95 2.44 20.28
N LEU A 332 -13.77 2.65 20.88
CA LEU A 332 -13.13 3.96 20.96
C LEU A 332 -12.19 4.16 19.78
N THR A 333 -12.24 5.35 19.18
CA THR A 333 -11.37 5.78 18.08
C THR A 333 -10.88 7.20 18.32
N TRP A 334 -9.70 7.52 17.80
CA TRP A 334 -9.25 8.90 17.65
C TRP A 334 -9.53 9.39 16.23
N ARG A 335 -9.93 10.65 16.10
CA ARG A 335 -10.14 11.29 14.79
C ARG A 335 -9.42 12.60 14.71
N ASP A 336 -8.73 12.79 13.60
CA ASP A 336 -8.13 14.06 13.21
C ASP A 336 -8.91 14.68 12.06
N VAL A 337 -9.32 15.93 12.26
CA VAL A 337 -9.98 16.76 11.25
C VAL A 337 -9.00 17.82 10.78
N ALA A 338 -8.48 17.66 9.57
CA ALA A 338 -7.62 18.63 8.91
C ALA A 338 -8.46 19.60 8.08
N THR A 339 -8.27 20.90 8.26
CA THR A 339 -9.05 21.97 7.60
C THR A 339 -8.13 23.01 6.97
N ASN A 340 -8.47 23.46 5.76
CA ASN A 340 -7.86 24.60 5.09
C ASN A 340 -8.98 25.52 4.54
N ALA A 341 -8.65 26.54 3.73
CA ALA A 341 -9.64 27.45 3.16
C ALA A 341 -10.59 26.78 2.16
N ALA A 342 -10.22 25.62 1.61
CA ALA A 342 -10.99 24.87 0.63
C ALA A 342 -11.92 23.81 1.25
N GLY A 343 -11.68 23.38 2.48
CA GLY A 343 -12.57 22.46 3.19
C GLY A 343 -11.88 21.65 4.29
N SER A 344 -12.53 20.56 4.69
CA SER A 344 -12.06 19.68 5.77
C SER A 344 -12.05 18.21 5.35
N THR A 345 -11.09 17.46 5.88
CA THR A 345 -10.93 16.01 5.69
C THR A 345 -10.66 15.33 7.03
N VAL A 346 -11.11 14.08 7.17
CA VAL A 346 -11.03 13.32 8.42
C VAL A 346 -10.16 12.07 8.24
N ALA A 347 -9.25 11.83 9.17
CA ALA A 347 -8.55 10.55 9.34
C ALA A 347 -8.96 9.91 10.67
N VAL A 348 -9.19 8.59 10.67
CA VAL A 348 -9.68 7.83 11.83
C VAL A 348 -8.69 6.73 12.17
N SER A 349 -8.38 6.57 13.46
CA SER A 349 -7.50 5.49 13.94
C SER A 349 -8.14 4.11 13.80
N SER A 350 -7.33 3.07 14.03
CA SER A 350 -7.87 1.76 14.41
C SER A 350 -8.71 1.89 15.70
N GLY A 351 -9.73 1.03 15.83
CA GLY A 351 -10.63 1.04 16.98
C GLY A 351 -10.14 0.12 18.10
N VAL A 352 -10.27 0.57 19.35
CA VAL A 352 -10.09 -0.27 20.54
C VAL A 352 -11.47 -0.65 21.07
N LEU A 353 -11.73 -1.96 21.17
CA LEU A 353 -12.97 -2.47 21.75
C LEU A 353 -12.89 -2.43 23.28
N CYS A 354 -13.82 -1.70 23.89
CA CYS A 354 -14.03 -1.68 25.33
C CYS A 354 -14.96 -2.87 25.69
N PRO A 355 -14.50 -3.86 26.47
CA PRO A 355 -15.35 -4.89 27.02
C PRO A 355 -16.50 -4.26 27.80
N ALA A 356 -17.67 -4.90 27.80
CA ALA A 356 -18.74 -4.52 28.72
C ALA A 356 -18.22 -4.40 30.16
N ALA A 357 -18.65 -3.35 30.86
CA ALA A 357 -18.56 -3.32 32.32
C ALA A 357 -19.10 -4.65 32.87
N PRO A 358 -18.38 -5.35 33.76
CA PRO A 358 -18.98 -6.46 34.48
C PRO A 358 -20.19 -5.91 35.24
N ALA A 359 -21.39 -6.35 34.85
CA ALA A 359 -22.65 -5.82 35.36
C ALA A 359 -22.62 -5.59 36.88
N ALA A 360 -23.12 -4.41 37.31
CA ALA A 360 -23.17 -4.01 38.71
C ALA A 360 -23.66 -5.15 39.61
N GLY A 361 -22.81 -5.57 40.56
CA GLY A 361 -23.20 -6.35 41.73
C GLY A 361 -23.58 -7.82 41.50
N TRP A 362 -23.08 -8.49 40.45
CA TRP A 362 -23.30 -9.95 40.33
C TRP A 362 -22.71 -10.74 41.52
N TRP A 363 -21.81 -10.12 42.29
CA TRP A 363 -21.21 -10.72 43.47
C TRP A 363 -21.84 -10.29 44.80
N HIS A 364 -21.74 -11.18 45.80
CA HIS A 364 -22.19 -10.86 47.15
C HIS A 364 -21.36 -9.69 47.73
N PRO A 365 -21.97 -8.63 48.30
CA PRO A 365 -21.24 -7.42 48.73
C PRO A 365 -20.12 -7.67 49.75
N GLN A 366 -20.25 -8.73 50.56
CA GLN A 366 -19.25 -9.13 51.56
C GLN A 366 -18.32 -10.26 51.09
N ALA A 367 -18.35 -10.63 49.81
CA ALA A 367 -17.52 -11.70 49.28
C ALA A 367 -16.04 -11.33 49.34
N LEU A 368 -15.25 -12.16 50.02
CA LEU A 368 -13.80 -12.21 49.82
C LEU A 368 -13.48 -12.90 48.49
N VAL A 369 -14.18 -14.00 48.21
CA VAL A 369 -14.14 -14.70 46.92
C VAL A 369 -15.57 -14.99 46.48
N HIS A 370 -15.89 -14.73 45.22
CA HIS A 370 -17.09 -15.26 44.57
C HIS A 370 -16.74 -15.69 43.15
N VAL A 371 -16.96 -16.97 42.85
CA VAL A 371 -16.79 -17.54 41.51
C VAL A 371 -18.15 -17.99 41.02
N ASP A 372 -18.57 -17.47 39.86
CA ASP A 372 -19.78 -17.83 39.15
C ASP A 372 -19.38 -18.56 37.87
N TYR A 373 -19.37 -19.89 37.94
CA TYR A 373 -19.04 -20.76 36.81
C TYR A 373 -20.11 -20.73 35.72
N ALA A 374 -21.37 -20.50 36.08
CA ALA A 374 -22.48 -20.51 35.11
C ALA A 374 -22.37 -19.33 34.14
N SER A 375 -21.91 -18.19 34.65
CA SER A 375 -21.74 -16.97 33.85
C SER A 375 -20.29 -16.69 33.44
N ASP A 376 -19.35 -17.58 33.75
CA ASP A 376 -17.91 -17.39 33.58
C ASP A 376 -17.39 -16.06 34.17
N ARG A 377 -17.58 -15.83 35.47
CA ARG A 377 -17.17 -14.60 36.16
C ARG A 377 -16.51 -14.89 37.51
N ALA A 378 -15.53 -14.08 37.91
CA ALA A 378 -14.83 -14.24 39.19
C ALA A 378 -14.57 -12.90 39.89
N ARG A 379 -14.74 -12.87 41.21
CA ARG A 379 -14.27 -11.79 42.07
C ARG A 379 -13.40 -12.36 43.17
N ILE A 380 -12.12 -12.03 43.16
CA ILE A 380 -11.12 -12.61 44.06
C ILE A 380 -10.43 -11.49 44.83
N ASN A 381 -10.49 -11.55 46.17
CA ASN A 381 -9.82 -10.62 47.09
C ASN A 381 -10.09 -9.13 46.77
N GLY A 382 -11.32 -8.80 46.35
CA GLY A 382 -11.75 -7.44 46.02
C GLY A 382 -11.62 -7.04 44.54
N THR A 383 -10.90 -7.82 43.73
CA THR A 383 -10.75 -7.59 42.29
C THR A 383 -11.79 -8.39 41.51
N THR A 384 -12.55 -7.72 40.63
CA THR A 384 -13.45 -8.39 39.68
C THR A 384 -12.70 -8.70 38.39
N PHE A 385 -12.90 -9.88 37.84
CA PHE A 385 -12.31 -10.34 36.59
C PHE A 385 -13.40 -10.56 35.55
N ALA A 386 -13.11 -10.22 34.29
CA ALA A 386 -14.02 -10.39 33.17
C ALA A 386 -14.39 -11.86 32.91
N SER A 387 -13.49 -12.80 33.25
CA SER A 387 -13.73 -14.25 33.17
C SER A 387 -12.92 -15.05 34.18
N ILE A 388 -13.24 -16.33 34.36
CA ILE A 388 -12.43 -17.25 35.17
C ILE A 388 -11.04 -17.43 34.52
N ALA A 389 -10.98 -17.46 33.19
CA ALA A 389 -9.71 -17.51 32.46
C ALA A 389 -8.84 -16.26 32.72
N ALA A 390 -9.45 -15.07 32.78
CA ALA A 390 -8.74 -13.83 33.12
C ALA A 390 -8.21 -13.87 34.56
N ALA A 391 -8.99 -14.38 35.51
CA ALA A 391 -8.54 -14.57 36.89
C ALA A 391 -7.35 -15.55 36.99
N LYS A 392 -7.32 -16.59 36.14
CA LYS A 392 -6.17 -17.51 36.03
C LYS A 392 -4.94 -16.84 35.42
N ALA A 393 -5.11 -16.11 34.33
CA ALA A 393 -4.03 -15.37 33.67
C ALA A 393 -3.38 -14.35 34.61
N ALA A 394 -4.19 -13.69 35.46
CA ALA A 394 -3.72 -12.78 36.49
C ALA A 394 -3.15 -13.47 37.76
N ASN A 395 -3.06 -14.81 37.77
CA ASN A 395 -2.59 -15.61 38.91
C ASN A 395 -3.40 -15.41 40.21
N ALA A 396 -4.64 -14.92 40.09
CA ALA A 396 -5.59 -14.80 41.19
C ALA A 396 -6.25 -16.14 41.51
N ILE A 397 -6.52 -16.95 40.47
CA ILE A 397 -6.80 -18.39 40.59
C ILE A 397 -5.55 -19.12 40.10
N LYS A 398 -4.98 -19.96 40.97
CA LYS A 398 -3.75 -20.70 40.72
C LYS A 398 -4.06 -22.16 40.45
N THR A 399 -3.35 -22.77 39.51
CA THR A 399 -3.49 -24.21 39.25
C THR A 399 -2.23 -24.95 39.72
N ALA A 400 -2.38 -25.88 40.66
CA ALA A 400 -1.29 -26.78 41.08
C ALA A 400 -1.81 -28.20 41.32
N GLY A 401 -1.13 -29.21 40.78
CA GLY A 401 -1.54 -30.61 40.95
C GLY A 401 -2.92 -30.94 40.35
N GLY A 402 -3.33 -30.22 39.29
CA GLY A 402 -4.63 -30.40 38.63
C GLY A 402 -5.81 -29.75 39.35
N VAL A 403 -5.53 -28.79 40.24
CA VAL A 403 -6.51 -28.17 41.14
C VAL A 403 -6.40 -26.66 41.06
N ASP A 404 -7.54 -25.99 40.97
CA ASP A 404 -7.63 -24.54 41.09
C ASP A 404 -7.78 -24.13 42.57
N TYR A 405 -6.94 -23.20 43.00
CA TYR A 405 -6.98 -22.65 44.35
C TYR A 405 -6.72 -21.15 44.35
N ILE A 406 -7.15 -20.50 45.43
CA ILE A 406 -6.96 -19.09 45.71
C ILE A 406 -6.25 -18.99 47.05
N ASP A 407 -5.16 -18.23 47.10
CA ASP A 407 -4.56 -17.88 48.39
C ASP A 407 -5.50 -16.94 49.14
N VAL A 408 -5.86 -17.34 50.36
CA VAL A 408 -6.70 -16.55 51.27
C VAL A 408 -5.90 -16.25 52.53
N ALA A 409 -5.90 -14.98 52.93
CA ALA A 409 -5.19 -14.52 54.12
C ALA A 409 -6.13 -13.74 55.04
N GLY A 410 -5.82 -13.73 56.33
CA GLY A 410 -6.52 -12.89 57.29
C GLY A 410 -7.99 -13.28 57.53
N LEU A 411 -8.34 -14.56 57.42
CA LEU A 411 -9.66 -15.01 57.89
C LEU A 411 -9.81 -14.69 59.38
N GLY A 412 -10.89 -14.00 59.72
CA GLY A 412 -11.17 -13.54 61.07
C GLY A 412 -11.69 -14.65 61.98
N ALA A 413 -12.23 -14.25 63.14
CA ALA A 413 -12.81 -15.18 64.11
C ALA A 413 -14.11 -15.87 63.63
N SER A 414 -14.62 -15.47 62.46
CA SER A 414 -15.75 -16.10 61.78
C SER A 414 -15.62 -15.91 60.26
N TYR A 415 -15.98 -16.95 59.52
CA TYR A 415 -16.12 -16.91 58.07
C TYR A 415 -17.21 -17.88 57.60
N ALA A 416 -17.73 -17.66 56.40
CA ALA A 416 -18.71 -18.52 55.77
C ALA A 416 -18.22 -18.99 54.40
N LEU A 417 -18.33 -20.30 54.17
CA LEU A 417 -18.09 -20.96 52.90
C LEU A 417 -19.43 -21.44 52.35
N SER A 418 -19.75 -21.10 51.10
CA SER A 418 -20.95 -21.58 50.41
C SER A 418 -20.60 -22.07 49.02
N ALA A 419 -21.29 -23.10 48.56
CA ALA A 419 -21.19 -23.60 47.20
C ALA A 419 -22.53 -24.13 46.71
N SER A 420 -22.78 -24.00 45.41
CA SER A 420 -23.99 -24.51 44.77
C SER A 420 -23.69 -25.24 43.46
N GLY A 421 -24.51 -26.23 43.11
CA GLY A 421 -24.23 -27.15 42.01
C GLY A 421 -25.30 -28.22 41.82
N ILE A 422 -24.98 -29.22 41.00
CA ILE A 422 -25.79 -30.42 40.76
C ILE A 422 -25.07 -31.65 41.32
N VAL A 423 -25.79 -32.48 42.08
CA VAL A 423 -25.28 -33.72 42.68
C VAL A 423 -24.79 -34.71 41.61
N PRO A 424 -23.49 -35.09 41.60
CA PRO A 424 -22.96 -36.07 40.65
C PRO A 424 -23.45 -37.49 40.88
N ASN A 425 -23.41 -38.31 39.84
CA ASN A 425 -23.64 -39.74 39.92
C ASN A 425 -22.36 -40.46 40.35
N ASP A 426 -22.02 -40.38 41.65
CA ASP A 426 -20.74 -40.87 42.15
C ASP A 426 -20.82 -41.54 43.52
N THR A 427 -20.22 -42.72 43.64
CA THR A 427 -20.15 -43.49 44.89
C THR A 427 -19.00 -43.08 45.82
N ALA A 428 -18.31 -41.97 45.51
CA ALA A 428 -17.25 -41.39 46.33
C ALA A 428 -17.69 -40.11 47.06
N THR A 429 -16.96 -39.79 48.14
CA THR A 429 -17.02 -38.48 48.80
C THR A 429 -16.45 -37.41 47.87
N ARG A 430 -17.23 -36.36 47.57
CA ARG A 430 -16.80 -35.26 46.70
C ARG A 430 -16.95 -33.93 47.40
N ASN A 431 -15.95 -33.05 47.25
CA ASN A 431 -15.97 -31.70 47.82
C ASN A 431 -16.36 -30.70 46.73
N MET A 432 -17.39 -29.88 46.99
CA MET A 432 -17.73 -28.73 46.15
C MET A 432 -16.73 -27.60 46.32
N ALA A 433 -16.37 -27.31 47.57
CA ALA A 433 -15.34 -26.33 47.93
C ALA A 433 -14.69 -26.72 49.27
N SER A 434 -13.43 -26.34 49.44
CA SER A 434 -12.74 -26.49 50.72
C SER A 434 -11.79 -25.34 51.02
N LEU A 435 -11.63 -25.03 52.31
CA LEU A 435 -10.53 -24.24 52.82
C LEU A 435 -9.50 -25.18 53.44
N ASP A 436 -8.22 -25.03 53.12
CA ASP A 436 -7.14 -25.84 53.70
C ASP A 436 -5.85 -25.05 53.90
N ASP A 437 -4.85 -25.70 54.51
CA ASP A 437 -3.49 -25.21 54.69
C ASP A 437 -2.46 -25.91 53.77
N GLY A 438 -2.93 -26.60 52.74
CA GLY A 438 -2.11 -27.51 51.92
C GLY A 438 -1.82 -28.86 52.56
N THR A 439 -2.34 -29.15 53.77
CA THR A 439 -2.23 -30.45 54.45
C THR A 439 -3.62 -31.04 54.75
N SER A 440 -3.67 -32.26 55.28
CA SER A 440 -4.92 -32.87 55.76
C SER A 440 -5.27 -32.48 57.21
N ASN A 441 -4.48 -31.63 57.86
CA ASN A 441 -4.62 -31.34 59.29
C ASN A 441 -5.60 -30.19 59.58
N ASN A 442 -5.74 -29.24 58.66
CA ASN A 442 -6.68 -28.12 58.81
C ASN A 442 -7.52 -28.02 57.54
N VAL A 443 -8.79 -28.43 57.63
CA VAL A 443 -9.69 -28.48 56.48
C VAL A 443 -11.09 -28.05 56.88
N VAL A 444 -11.69 -27.16 56.11
CA VAL A 444 -13.14 -26.89 56.11
C VAL A 444 -13.68 -27.28 54.76
N ALA A 445 -14.60 -28.24 54.66
CA ALA A 445 -15.11 -28.70 53.38
C ALA A 445 -16.64 -28.81 53.39
N ILE A 446 -17.24 -28.50 52.24
CA ILE A 446 -18.64 -28.74 51.94
C ILE A 446 -18.75 -29.59 50.68
N GLY A 447 -19.71 -30.53 50.66
CA GLY A 447 -19.95 -31.36 49.49
C GLY A 447 -20.86 -32.54 49.78
N GLN A 448 -20.57 -33.69 49.16
CA GLN A 448 -21.30 -34.93 49.37
C GLN A 448 -20.41 -36.02 49.94
N THR A 449 -21.03 -36.96 50.64
CA THR A 449 -20.45 -38.24 50.97
C THR A 449 -21.39 -39.35 50.52
N TYR A 450 -20.82 -40.48 50.10
CA TYR A 450 -21.57 -41.69 49.83
C TYR A 450 -21.34 -42.67 50.97
N SER A 451 -22.38 -43.00 51.72
CA SER A 451 -22.31 -43.96 52.82
C SER A 451 -23.59 -44.78 52.91
N SER A 452 -23.44 -46.08 53.19
CA SER A 452 -24.57 -47.02 53.27
C SER A 452 -25.50 -46.93 52.05
N SER A 453 -24.90 -46.93 50.86
CA SER A 453 -25.59 -46.84 49.56
C SER A 453 -26.43 -45.58 49.35
N THR A 454 -26.18 -44.51 50.12
CA THR A 454 -26.96 -43.27 50.10
C THR A 454 -26.03 -42.08 49.93
N HIS A 455 -26.33 -41.18 49.00
CA HIS A 455 -25.63 -39.88 48.93
C HIS A 455 -26.19 -38.99 50.04
N ARG A 456 -25.29 -38.31 50.76
CA ARG A 456 -25.63 -37.38 51.84
C ARG A 456 -24.79 -36.14 51.68
N SER A 457 -25.30 -35.00 52.15
CA SER A 457 -24.44 -33.84 52.28
C SER A 457 -23.36 -34.04 53.33
N MET A 458 -22.26 -33.32 53.15
CA MET A 458 -21.11 -33.37 54.03
C MET A 458 -20.68 -31.95 54.39
N PHE A 459 -20.47 -31.75 55.69
CA PHE A 459 -19.85 -30.56 56.27
C PHE A 459 -18.72 -31.03 57.17
N TRP A 460 -17.48 -30.75 56.81
CA TRP A 460 -16.31 -31.24 57.53
C TRP A 460 -15.48 -30.07 58.05
N VAL A 461 -15.15 -30.09 59.34
CA VAL A 461 -14.16 -29.22 59.96
C VAL A 461 -13.11 -30.10 60.62
N ILE A 462 -11.85 -29.99 60.19
CA ILE A 462 -10.68 -30.66 60.77
C ILE A 462 -9.77 -29.57 61.30
N THR A 463 -9.35 -29.71 62.56
CA THR A 463 -8.36 -28.82 63.18
C THR A 463 -7.26 -29.67 63.80
N ALA A 464 -6.00 -29.39 63.45
CA ALA A 464 -4.84 -30.15 63.92
C ALA A 464 -4.97 -31.68 63.78
N GLY A 465 -5.53 -32.14 62.66
CA GLY A 465 -5.74 -33.58 62.36
C GLY A 465 -6.89 -34.23 63.13
N THR A 466 -7.53 -33.51 64.05
CA THR A 466 -8.72 -33.99 64.77
C THR A 466 -9.97 -33.49 64.05
N GLY A 467 -10.75 -34.42 63.50
CA GLY A 467 -12.00 -34.09 62.85
C GLY A 467 -13.08 -33.74 63.86
N VAL A 468 -13.56 -32.50 63.84
CA VAL A 468 -14.88 -32.16 64.41
C VAL A 468 -15.90 -32.44 63.32
N TYR A 469 -16.28 -33.70 63.23
CA TYR A 469 -17.29 -34.16 62.30
C TYR A 469 -18.66 -33.70 62.76
N THR A 470 -19.32 -32.85 61.98
CA THR A 470 -20.76 -32.62 62.19
C THR A 470 -21.48 -33.70 61.37
N PRO A 471 -22.20 -34.64 61.99
CA PRO A 471 -22.79 -35.77 61.29
C PRO A 471 -23.62 -35.33 60.08
N PRO A 472 -23.62 -36.10 58.99
CA PRO A 472 -24.28 -35.70 57.76
C PRO A 472 -25.75 -35.46 58.08
N THR A 473 -26.38 -34.49 57.43
CA THR A 473 -27.83 -34.38 57.54
C THR A 473 -28.44 -35.72 57.12
N THR A 474 -29.53 -36.12 57.76
CA THR A 474 -30.27 -37.34 57.38
C THR A 474 -30.84 -37.25 55.96
N THR A 475 -30.75 -36.07 55.34
CA THR A 475 -31.20 -35.78 53.98
C THR A 475 -30.43 -36.60 52.95
N THR A 476 -31.15 -37.53 52.33
CA THR A 476 -30.70 -38.26 51.14
C THR A 476 -30.62 -37.28 49.97
N LEU A 477 -29.46 -37.22 49.32
CA LEU A 477 -29.28 -36.55 48.04
C LEU A 477 -29.57 -37.54 46.91
N THR A 478 -30.21 -37.06 45.84
CA THR A 478 -30.40 -37.84 44.61
C THR A 478 -29.52 -37.27 43.51
N HIS A 479 -29.04 -38.13 42.61
CA HIS A 479 -28.32 -37.67 41.42
C HIS A 479 -29.17 -36.67 40.62
N GLY A 480 -28.54 -35.60 40.13
CA GLY A 480 -29.20 -34.55 39.35
C GLY A 480 -29.92 -33.50 40.20
N MET A 481 -29.98 -33.68 41.52
CA MET A 481 -30.57 -32.70 42.43
C MET A 481 -29.74 -31.42 42.49
N ALA A 482 -30.41 -30.27 42.46
CA ALA A 482 -29.79 -28.98 42.80
C ALA A 482 -29.43 -28.95 44.29
N LEU A 483 -28.19 -28.58 44.56
CA LEU A 483 -27.61 -28.58 45.88
C LEU A 483 -26.97 -27.22 46.16
N ASN A 484 -27.40 -26.58 47.24
CA ASN A 484 -26.69 -25.49 47.88
C ASN A 484 -26.29 -25.94 49.27
N LEU A 485 -25.02 -25.72 49.61
CA LEU A 485 -24.47 -25.95 50.94
C LEU A 485 -23.80 -24.67 51.42
N SER A 486 -24.08 -24.29 52.67
CA SER A 486 -23.38 -23.19 53.34
C SER A 486 -22.88 -23.62 54.71
N LEU A 487 -21.71 -23.13 55.11
CA LEU A 487 -21.06 -23.44 56.37
C LEU A 487 -20.43 -22.17 56.93
N ARG A 488 -20.95 -21.67 58.05
CA ARG A 488 -20.27 -20.67 58.88
C ARG A 488 -19.47 -21.37 59.96
N VAL A 489 -18.18 -21.04 60.03
CA VAL A 489 -17.23 -21.50 61.03
C VAL A 489 -16.90 -20.34 61.96
N LYS A 490 -17.20 -20.47 63.26
CA LYS A 490 -16.75 -19.54 64.30
C LYS A 490 -16.38 -20.31 65.57
N SER A 491 -15.52 -19.73 66.41
CA SER A 491 -14.99 -20.41 67.60
C SER A 491 -16.07 -20.92 68.57
N ALA A 492 -17.20 -20.20 68.64
CA ALA A 492 -18.30 -20.52 69.55
C ALA A 492 -19.34 -21.52 68.98
N ALA A 493 -19.49 -21.62 67.67
CA ALA A 493 -20.55 -22.43 67.05
C ALA A 493 -20.33 -22.67 65.56
N LEU A 494 -20.91 -23.75 65.03
CA LEU A 494 -21.02 -23.98 63.59
C LEU A 494 -22.46 -23.76 63.13
N ARG A 495 -22.65 -23.12 61.97
CA ARG A 495 -23.95 -23.09 61.29
C ARG A 495 -23.78 -23.77 59.94
N ARG A 496 -24.61 -24.76 59.67
CA ARG A 496 -24.68 -25.43 58.36
C ARG A 496 -26.03 -25.13 57.73
N GLY A 497 -26.04 -24.77 56.46
CA GLY A 497 -27.23 -24.57 55.63
C GLY A 497 -27.22 -25.55 54.47
N MET A 498 -28.40 -26.05 54.12
CA MET A 498 -28.68 -26.80 52.91
C MET A 498 -29.96 -26.27 52.30
N ASN A 499 -29.90 -25.87 51.02
CA ASN A 499 -31.06 -25.43 50.25
C ASN A 499 -31.95 -24.43 51.02
N GLY A 500 -31.34 -23.43 51.63
CA GLY A 500 -32.05 -22.38 52.39
C GLY A 500 -32.47 -22.75 53.81
N THR A 501 -32.18 -23.97 54.27
CA THR A 501 -32.51 -24.43 55.63
C THR A 501 -31.26 -24.80 56.40
N GLY A 502 -31.09 -24.30 57.62
CA GLY A 502 -29.90 -24.60 58.40
C GLY A 502 -30.13 -25.17 59.80
N THR A 503 -29.07 -25.72 60.37
CA THR A 503 -28.99 -26.15 61.77
C THR A 503 -27.71 -25.64 62.41
N THR A 504 -27.79 -25.26 63.69
CA THR A 504 -26.66 -24.72 64.45
C THR A 504 -26.13 -25.82 65.38
N SER A 505 -24.83 -26.09 65.33
CA SER A 505 -24.16 -26.93 66.32
C SER A 505 -23.65 -26.02 67.44
N GLY A 506 -24.05 -26.31 68.68
CA GLY A 506 -23.54 -25.61 69.88
C GLY A 506 -22.12 -26.02 70.29
N THR A 507 -21.43 -26.83 69.48
CA THR A 507 -20.07 -27.28 69.77
C THR A 507 -19.08 -26.14 69.48
N ALA A 508 -18.39 -25.67 70.53
CA ALA A 508 -17.24 -24.80 70.38
C ALA A 508 -16.11 -25.54 69.67
N ILE A 509 -15.41 -24.86 68.76
CA ILE A 509 -14.31 -25.42 67.98
C ILE A 509 -13.11 -24.48 67.97
N THR A 510 -11.92 -25.04 67.89
CA THR A 510 -10.73 -24.28 67.50
C THR A 510 -10.81 -24.06 65.99
N LEU A 511 -10.72 -22.79 65.55
CA LEU A 511 -10.72 -22.45 64.14
C LEU A 511 -9.53 -23.12 63.43
N PRO A 512 -9.75 -23.84 62.32
CA PRO A 512 -8.67 -24.34 61.49
C PRO A 512 -7.81 -23.19 60.97
N ALA A 513 -6.49 -23.32 61.07
CA ALA A 513 -5.57 -22.41 60.40
C ALA A 513 -5.58 -22.77 58.91
N VAL A 514 -6.28 -22.01 58.07
CA VAL A 514 -6.39 -22.24 56.62
C VAL A 514 -5.86 -21.04 55.87
N ASN A 515 -5.24 -21.27 54.72
CA ASN A 515 -4.62 -20.22 53.90
C ASN A 515 -4.94 -20.37 52.39
N ARG A 516 -5.73 -21.37 52.01
CA ARG A 516 -6.16 -21.61 50.64
C ARG A 516 -7.63 -21.92 50.57
N LEU A 517 -8.33 -21.30 49.62
CA LEU A 517 -9.64 -21.73 49.14
C LEU A 517 -9.43 -22.55 47.89
N VAL A 518 -9.80 -23.83 47.95
CA VAL A 518 -9.74 -24.74 46.82
C VAL A 518 -11.09 -24.75 46.11
N LEU A 519 -11.05 -24.38 44.83
CA LEU A 519 -12.19 -24.22 43.94
C LEU A 519 -12.42 -25.53 43.17
N GLY A 520 -13.21 -26.43 43.74
CA GLY A 520 -13.35 -27.77 43.19
C GLY A 520 -12.04 -28.56 43.27
N ASN A 521 -12.08 -29.65 44.04
CA ASN A 521 -11.01 -30.66 44.19
C ASN A 521 -9.77 -30.24 45.00
N ARG A 522 -9.72 -30.50 46.30
CA ARG A 522 -8.85 -31.58 46.85
C ARG A 522 -8.85 -31.54 48.38
N SER A 523 -9.24 -32.67 48.97
CA SER A 523 -8.34 -33.30 49.93
C SER A 523 -8.10 -34.73 49.43
N ALA A 524 -6.83 -35.11 49.26
CA ALA A 524 -6.32 -36.40 48.77
C ALA A 524 -6.36 -36.75 47.25
N GLY A 525 -6.86 -35.93 46.33
CA GLY A 525 -6.60 -36.08 44.88
C GLY A 525 -7.51 -37.07 44.16
N ASP A 526 -8.48 -37.60 44.90
CA ASP A 526 -9.49 -38.58 44.49
C ASP A 526 -10.92 -38.05 44.62
N ARG A 527 -11.14 -36.78 45.02
CA ARG A 527 -12.45 -36.26 45.51
C ARG A 527 -12.97 -34.98 44.88
N ALA A 528 -12.56 -34.69 43.64
CA ALA A 528 -13.12 -33.58 42.85
C ALA A 528 -14.65 -33.61 42.81
N TRP A 529 -15.30 -32.45 42.88
CA TRP A 529 -16.70 -32.37 42.45
C TRP A 529 -16.78 -32.76 40.98
N THR A 530 -17.46 -33.86 40.70
CA THR A 530 -17.67 -34.38 39.35
C THR A 530 -19.01 -33.93 38.76
N GLY A 531 -19.82 -33.22 39.54
CA GLY A 531 -21.09 -32.65 39.10
C GLY A 531 -20.90 -31.25 38.53
N THR A 532 -21.99 -30.61 38.13
CA THR A 532 -21.96 -29.19 37.76
C THR A 532 -21.74 -28.35 39.01
N LEU A 533 -20.78 -27.45 38.99
CA LEU A 533 -20.56 -26.44 40.03
C LEU A 533 -21.02 -25.10 39.45
N TYR A 534 -21.87 -24.37 40.18
CA TYR A 534 -22.41 -23.08 39.74
C TYR A 534 -21.72 -21.93 40.46
N HIS A 535 -21.73 -21.95 41.79
CA HIS A 535 -21.14 -20.89 42.59
C HIS A 535 -20.21 -21.43 43.68
N VAL A 536 -19.14 -20.69 43.96
CA VAL A 536 -18.34 -20.81 45.18
C VAL A 536 -18.17 -19.43 45.79
N LEU A 537 -18.52 -19.30 47.07
CA LEU A 537 -18.53 -18.04 47.80
C LEU A 537 -17.81 -18.21 49.15
N LEU A 538 -16.85 -17.34 49.41
CA LEU A 538 -16.19 -17.19 50.70
C LEU A 538 -16.42 -15.78 51.22
N ILE A 539 -16.95 -15.68 52.43
CA ILE A 539 -17.17 -14.42 53.14
C ILE A 539 -16.37 -14.44 54.44
N ASN A 540 -15.52 -13.43 54.62
CA ASN A 540 -14.74 -13.25 55.83
C ASN A 540 -15.44 -12.30 56.81
N ALA A 541 -16.61 -12.72 57.31
CA ALA A 541 -17.42 -11.95 58.26
C ALA A 541 -18.23 -12.87 59.18
N ASP A 542 -18.63 -12.36 60.36
CA ASP A 542 -19.63 -13.02 61.19
C ASP A 542 -21.03 -12.72 60.65
N LEU A 543 -21.55 -13.64 59.85
CA LEU A 543 -22.90 -13.57 59.31
C LEU A 543 -23.92 -14.08 60.32
N ALA A 544 -25.08 -13.41 60.42
CA ALA A 544 -26.22 -13.94 61.17
C ALA A 544 -26.70 -15.27 60.55
N ASP A 545 -27.34 -16.14 61.35
CA ASP A 545 -27.79 -17.46 60.88
C ASP A 545 -28.70 -17.37 59.65
N ALA A 546 -29.64 -16.42 59.63
CA ALA A 546 -30.50 -16.17 58.47
C ALA A 546 -29.73 -15.73 57.21
N ALA A 547 -28.63 -14.98 57.38
CA ALA A 547 -27.78 -14.58 56.26
C ALA A 547 -26.96 -15.77 55.71
N VAL A 548 -26.52 -16.69 56.57
CA VAL A 548 -25.84 -17.93 56.17
C VAL A 548 -26.77 -18.84 55.38
N ASP A 549 -28.03 -18.96 55.82
CA ASP A 549 -29.04 -19.76 55.14
C ASP A 549 -29.45 -19.12 53.80
N ALA A 550 -29.39 -17.79 53.69
CA ALA A 550 -29.68 -17.03 52.47
C ALA A 550 -28.50 -16.90 51.50
N LEU A 551 -27.31 -17.40 51.83
CA LEU A 551 -26.16 -17.36 50.91
C LEU A 551 -26.51 -18.08 49.60
N PRO A 552 -26.14 -17.50 48.44
CA PRO A 552 -26.73 -17.80 47.14
C PRO A 552 -26.91 -19.30 46.89
N GLY A 553 -28.14 -19.74 47.08
CA GLY A 553 -28.69 -20.92 46.42
C GLY A 553 -29.11 -20.49 45.04
N VAL A 554 -28.74 -21.26 44.03
CA VAL A 554 -29.28 -21.11 42.69
C VAL A 554 -30.80 -20.96 42.81
N ALA A 555 -31.34 -19.88 42.26
CA ALA A 555 -32.79 -19.73 42.07
C ALA A 555 -33.26 -20.72 41.01
#